data_AF-A0A351GLD8-F1
#
_entry.id   AF-A0A351GLD8-F1
#
_cell.length_a   1.000
_cell.length_b   1.000
_cell.length_c   1.000
_cell.angle_alpha   90.00
_cell.angle_beta   90.00
_cell.angle_gamma   90.00
#
_symmetry.space_group_name_H-M   'P 1'
#
loop_
_entity.id
_entity.type
_entity.pdbx_description
1 polymer ?
#
loop_
_entity_poly.entity_id
_entity_poly.type
_entity_poly.pdbx_seq_one_letter_code
_entity_poly.pdbx_strand_id
1 'polypeptide(L)'
;MRFFWISAGLIALSVGVAGIILPLVPTVPLVLLASFCFAKSSKRLHSWLISHKTFGPMIHDWNRSGAISRNAKRAATISIIAVIGVSVAVRVPQHVMIIQIVTLTCVLLFIWTRPNS
;
A
#
# COMPACT_ATOMS: atom_id res chain seq x y z
N MET A 1 -4.50 23.47 2.68
CA MET A 1 -3.47 22.44 2.44
C MET A 1 -3.40 21.36 3.54
N ARG A 2 -3.29 21.70 4.84
CA ARG A 2 -3.21 20.71 5.94
C ARG A 2 -4.41 19.72 6.03
N PHE A 3 -5.63 20.21 5.88
CA PHE A 3 -6.83 19.37 5.97
C PHE A 3 -6.88 18.25 4.93
N PHE A 4 -6.48 18.53 3.69
CA PHE A 4 -6.43 17.54 2.61
C PHE A 4 -5.50 16.36 2.92
N TRP A 5 -4.33 16.65 3.48
CA TRP A 5 -3.37 15.63 3.88
C TRP A 5 -3.83 14.83 5.11
N ILE A 6 -4.58 15.44 6.03
CA ILE A 6 -5.18 14.71 7.17
C ILE A 6 -6.27 13.77 6.69
N SER A 7 -7.19 14.23 5.84
CA SER A 7 -8.26 13.39 5.31
C SER A 7 -7.71 12.23 4.49
N ALA A 8 -6.72 12.47 3.62
CA ALA A 8 -6.08 11.43 2.84
C ALA A 8 -5.37 10.39 3.73
N GLY A 9 -4.64 10.85 4.76
CA GLY A 9 -3.98 9.95 5.71
C GLY A 9 -4.96 9.14 6.55
N LEU A 10 -6.08 9.73 6.97
CA LEU A 10 -7.12 9.04 7.71
C LEU A 10 -7.82 7.97 6.86
N ILE A 11 -8.17 8.29 5.62
CA ILE A 11 -8.76 7.34 4.68
C ILE A 11 -7.80 6.17 4.43
N ALA A 12 -6.53 6.45 4.15
CA ALA A 12 -5.52 5.41 3.94
C ALA A 12 -5.35 4.51 5.17
N LEU A 13 -5.34 5.10 6.38
CA LEU A 13 -5.28 4.35 7.63
C LEU A 13 -6.54 3.47 7.83
N SER A 14 -7.73 4.02 7.61
CA SER A 14 -8.99 3.28 7.73
C SER A 14 -9.07 2.12 6.75
N VAL A 15 -8.65 2.32 5.50
CA VAL A 15 -8.58 1.24 4.50
C VAL A 15 -7.50 0.23 4.88
N GLY A 16 -6.37 0.67 5.43
CA GLY A 16 -5.33 -0.21 5.95
C GLY A 16 -5.82 -1.07 7.11
N VAL A 17 -6.60 -0.51 8.04
CA VAL A 17 -7.24 -1.24 9.14
C VAL A 17 -8.29 -2.21 8.61
N ALA A 18 -9.14 -1.79 7.67
CA ALA A 18 -10.10 -2.68 7.01
C ALA A 18 -9.41 -3.83 6.28
N GLY A 19 -8.23 -3.58 5.69
CA GLY A 19 -7.38 -4.60 5.07
C GLY A 19 -6.74 -5.59 6.05
N ILE A 20 -6.75 -5.33 7.36
CA ILE A 20 -6.38 -6.35 8.35
C ILE A 20 -7.45 -7.44 8.39
N ILE A 21 -8.71 -7.07 8.19
CA ILE A 21 -9.85 -7.99 8.17
C ILE A 21 -10.00 -8.63 6.78
N LEU A 22 -9.70 -7.88 5.70
CA LEU A 22 -9.68 -8.39 4.33
C LEU A 22 -8.24 -8.72 3.88
N PRO A 23 -7.81 -10.01 3.92
CA PRO A 23 -6.44 -10.41 3.61
C PRO A 23 -5.98 -10.14 2.17
N LEU A 24 -6.87 -9.65 1.31
CA LEU A 24 -6.57 -9.22 -0.06
C LEU A 24 -5.88 -7.85 -0.13
N VAL A 25 -6.05 -6.99 0.87
CA VAL A 25 -5.58 -5.60 0.80
C VAL A 25 -4.18 -5.49 1.43
N PRO A 26 -3.17 -5.02 0.69
CA PRO A 26 -1.83 -4.84 1.25
C PRO A 26 -1.86 -3.65 2.23
N THR A 27 -1.88 -3.96 3.53
CA THR A 27 -2.01 -2.98 4.62
C THR A 27 -0.74 -2.15 4.83
N VAL A 28 0.43 -2.76 4.60
CA VAL A 28 1.75 -2.09 4.73
C VAL A 28 1.85 -0.82 3.89
N PRO A 29 1.62 -0.83 2.56
CA PRO A 29 1.71 0.39 1.76
C PRO A 29 0.67 1.45 2.13
N LEU A 30 -0.54 1.06 2.56
CA LEU A 30 -1.57 1.99 3.02
C LEU A 30 -1.16 2.68 4.33
N VAL A 31 -0.58 1.94 5.26
CA VAL A 31 -0.04 2.47 6.52
C VAL A 31 1.15 3.40 6.25
N LEU A 32 2.02 3.07 5.30
CA LEU A 32 3.11 3.95 4.88
C LEU A 32 2.59 5.23 4.23
N LEU A 33 1.58 5.14 3.35
CA LEU A 33 0.93 6.29 2.74
C LEU A 33 0.26 7.18 3.81
N ALA A 34 -0.42 6.58 4.79
CA ALA A 34 -0.97 7.29 5.94
C ALA A 34 0.14 8.02 6.74
N SER A 35 1.27 7.35 6.99
CA SER A 35 2.42 7.95 7.69
C SER A 35 3.00 9.15 6.95
N PHE A 36 3.12 9.07 5.62
CA PHE A 36 3.60 10.16 4.76
C PHE A 36 2.63 11.35 4.76
N CYS A 37 1.33 11.07 4.66
CA CYS A 37 0.30 12.10 4.71
C CYS A 37 0.27 12.81 6.08
N PHE A 38 0.41 12.07 7.18
CA PHE A 38 0.49 12.66 8.51
C PHE A 38 1.80 13.42 8.74
N ALA A 39 2.93 12.97 8.18
CA ALA A 39 4.22 13.69 8.26
C ALA A 39 4.11 15.11 7.65
N LYS A 40 3.42 15.24 6.51
CA LYS A 40 3.19 16.52 5.82
C LYS A 40 2.19 17.44 6.53
N SER A 41 1.24 16.88 7.29
CA SER A 41 0.15 17.67 7.87
C SER A 41 0.27 17.95 9.37
N SER A 42 0.57 16.92 10.17
CA SER A 42 0.52 16.99 11.63
C SER A 42 1.57 16.10 12.30
N LYS A 43 2.55 16.75 12.92
CA LYS A 43 3.60 16.09 13.71
C LYS A 43 3.02 15.20 14.83
N ARG A 44 1.89 15.61 15.44
CA ARG A 44 1.28 14.88 16.56
C ARG A 44 0.66 13.54 16.13
N LEU A 45 -0.06 13.52 15.01
CA LEU A 45 -0.62 12.29 14.43
C LEU A 45 0.48 11.36 13.90
N HIS A 46 1.50 11.93 13.27
CA HIS A 46 2.63 11.15 12.77
C HIS A 46 3.39 10.46 13.91
N SER A 47 3.71 11.17 14.99
CA SER A 47 4.35 10.57 16.17
C SER A 47 3.48 9.52 16.86
N TRP A 48 2.16 9.73 16.93
CA TRP A 48 1.23 8.72 17.45
C TRP A 48 1.24 7.43 16.60
N LEU A 49 1.23 7.57 15.27
CA LEU A 49 1.21 6.43 14.36
C LEU A 49 2.51 5.62 14.41
N ILE A 50 3.67 6.29 14.48
CA ILE A 50 4.98 5.65 14.60
C ILE A 50 5.15 4.98 15.98
N SER A 51 4.57 5.56 17.03
CA SER A 51 4.62 4.96 18.37
C SER A 51 3.63 3.80 18.56
N HIS A 52 2.79 3.50 17.57
CA HIS A 52 1.75 2.48 17.70
C HIS A 52 2.34 1.07 17.62
N LYS A 53 1.91 0.17 18.50
CA LYS A 53 2.51 -1.18 18.66
C LYS A 53 2.45 -2.04 17.39
N THR A 54 1.43 -1.85 16.56
CA THR A 54 1.21 -2.63 15.33
C THR A 54 1.75 -1.95 14.07
N PHE A 55 1.58 -0.62 13.95
CA PHE A 55 1.98 0.13 12.76
C PHE A 55 3.41 0.68 12.82
N GLY A 56 3.88 1.01 14.03
CA GLY A 56 5.20 1.54 14.29
C GLY A 56 6.35 0.67 13.78
N PRO A 57 6.38 -0.64 14.11
CA PRO A 57 7.40 -1.56 13.59
C PRO A 57 7.40 -1.59 12.05
N MET A 58 6.22 -1.57 11.43
CA MET A 58 6.04 -1.60 9.98
C MET A 58 6.65 -0.37 9.29
N ILE A 59 6.51 0.82 9.89
CA ILE A 59 7.09 2.07 9.39
C ILE A 59 8.60 2.10 9.66
N HIS A 60 9.03 1.62 10.82
CA HIS A 60 10.44 1.59 11.22
C HIS A 60 11.25 0.61 10.36
N ASP A 61 10.72 -0.57 10.07
CA ASP A 61 11.32 -1.56 9.18
C ASP A 61 11.48 -1.00 7.77
N TRP A 62 10.47 -0.30 7.25
CA TRP A 62 10.56 0.38 5.96
C TRP A 62 11.67 1.46 5.95
N ASN A 63 11.69 2.33 6.95
CA ASN A 63 12.65 3.42 7.04
C ASN A 63 14.10 2.93 7.22
N ARG A 64 14.27 1.78 7.87
CA ARG A 64 15.59 1.18 8.12
C ARG A 64 16.12 0.42 6.91
N SER A 65 15.25 -0.25 6.16
CA SER A 65 15.67 -1.12 5.07
C SER A 65 15.78 -0.40 3.73
N GLY A 66 14.96 0.62 3.43
CA GLY A 66 14.92 1.28 2.11
C GLY A 66 14.69 0.34 0.91
N ALA A 67 14.44 -0.94 1.20
CA ALA A 67 14.39 -2.07 0.30
C ALA A 67 13.05 -2.76 0.50
N ILE A 68 12.51 -3.30 -0.59
CA ILE A 68 11.17 -3.87 -0.59
C ILE A 68 11.24 -5.23 0.10
N SER A 69 10.63 -5.35 1.28
CA SER A 69 10.58 -6.60 2.03
C SER A 69 9.91 -7.71 1.21
N ARG A 70 10.33 -8.96 1.39
CA ARG A 70 9.73 -10.12 0.71
C ARG A 70 8.21 -10.21 0.90
N ASN A 71 7.72 -9.80 2.08
CA ASN A 71 6.29 -9.76 2.39
C ASN A 71 5.56 -8.71 1.56
N ALA A 72 6.17 -7.53 1.35
CA ALA A 72 5.61 -6.50 0.48
C ALA A 72 5.58 -6.95 -1.00
N LYS A 73 6.61 -7.68 -1.48
CA LYS A 73 6.58 -8.27 -2.83
C LYS A 73 5.45 -9.27 -3.00
N ARG A 74 5.28 -10.20 -2.04
CA ARG A 74 4.18 -11.17 -2.03
C ARG A 74 2.82 -10.49 -1.98
N ALA A 75 2.65 -9.49 -1.12
CA ALA A 75 1.41 -8.76 -0.98
C ALA A 75 1.06 -7.98 -2.26
N ALA A 76 2.05 -7.37 -2.93
CA ALA A 76 1.86 -6.72 -4.22
C ALA A 76 1.45 -7.71 -5.32
N THR A 77 2.06 -8.91 -5.35
CA THR A 77 1.63 -9.96 -6.27
C THR A 77 0.18 -10.39 -6.01
N ILE A 78 -0.20 -10.61 -4.74
CA ILE A 78 -1.56 -11.02 -4.35
C ILE A 78 -2.58 -9.95 -4.71
N SER A 79 -2.29 -8.68 -4.45
CA SER A 79 -3.21 -7.58 -4.76
C SER A 79 -3.41 -7.39 -6.27
N ILE A 80 -2.35 -7.55 -7.06
CA ILE A 80 -2.42 -7.53 -8.53
C ILE A 80 -3.32 -8.67 -9.03
N ILE A 81 -3.13 -9.89 -8.52
CA ILE A 81 -3.97 -11.03 -8.88
C ILE A 81 -5.44 -10.78 -8.50
N ALA A 82 -5.69 -10.25 -7.29
CA ALA A 82 -7.02 -9.93 -6.83
C ALA A 82 -7.73 -8.90 -7.72
N VAL A 83 -7.05 -7.81 -8.08
CA VAL A 83 -7.60 -6.76 -8.96
C VAL A 83 -7.89 -7.30 -10.37
N ILE A 84 -7.02 -8.16 -10.91
CA ILE A 84 -7.26 -8.84 -12.19
C ILE A 84 -8.49 -9.75 -12.06
N GLY A 85 -8.61 -10.53 -10.98
CA GLY A 85 -9.77 -11.39 -10.71
C GLY A 85 -11.09 -10.61 -10.64
N VAL A 86 -11.11 -9.47 -9.96
CA VAL A 86 -12.27 -8.57 -9.91
C VAL A 86 -12.59 -8.02 -11.30
N SER A 87 -11.58 -7.63 -12.08
CA SER A 87 -11.77 -7.08 -13.43
C SER A 87 -12.36 -8.11 -14.39
N VAL A 88 -11.97 -9.39 -14.25
CA VAL A 88 -12.58 -10.49 -14.99
C VAL A 88 -14.03 -10.72 -14.56
N ALA A 89 -14.31 -10.72 -13.25
CA ALA A 89 -15.65 -10.91 -12.71
C ALA A 89 -16.65 -9.84 -13.17
N VAL A 90 -16.19 -8.58 -13.30
CA VAL A 90 -17.01 -7.43 -13.74
C VAL A 90 -17.13 -7.32 -15.27
N ARG A 91 -16.46 -8.19 -16.05
CA ARG A 91 -16.44 -8.14 -17.54
C ARG A 91 -16.03 -6.77 -18.08
N VAL A 92 -14.90 -6.27 -17.60
CA VAL A 92 -14.31 -5.02 -18.07
C VAL A 92 -13.93 -5.13 -19.57
N PRO A 93 -14.08 -4.07 -20.39
CA PRO A 93 -13.74 -4.10 -21.81
C PRO A 93 -12.32 -4.62 -22.09
N GLN A 94 -12.15 -5.39 -23.18
CA GLN A 94 -10.89 -6.06 -23.49
C GLN A 94 -9.70 -5.10 -23.63
N HIS A 95 -9.90 -3.91 -24.19
CA HIS A 95 -8.84 -2.90 -24.33
C HIS A 95 -8.34 -2.40 -22.96
N VAL A 96 -9.26 -2.17 -22.00
CA VAL A 96 -8.91 -1.76 -20.63
C VAL A 96 -8.16 -2.90 -19.92
N MET A 97 -8.60 -4.14 -20.12
CA MET A 97 -7.97 -5.30 -19.50
C MET A 97 -6.53 -5.52 -20.00
N ILE A 98 -6.28 -5.33 -21.30
CA ILE A 98 -4.92 -5.42 -21.87
C ILE A 98 -4.01 -4.33 -21.28
N ILE A 99 -4.47 -3.07 -21.25
CA ILE A 99 -3.70 -1.95 -20.68
C ILE A 99 -3.37 -2.22 -19.20
N GLN A 100 -4.36 -2.70 -18.44
CA GLN A 100 -4.19 -3.06 -17.04
C GLN A 100 -3.14 -4.16 -16.85
N ILE A 101 -3.20 -5.26 -17.60
CA ILE A 101 -2.24 -6.37 -17.50
C ILE A 101 -0.82 -5.90 -17.82
N VAL A 102 -0.64 -5.10 -18.88
CA VAL A 102 0.67 -4.56 -19.26
C VAL A 102 1.24 -3.68 -18.15
N THR A 103 0.43 -2.77 -17.62
CA THR A 103 0.86 -1.83 -16.57
C THR A 103 1.22 -2.56 -15.28
N LEU A 104 0.38 -3.49 -14.83
CA LEU A 104 0.60 -4.26 -13.60
C LEU A 104 1.81 -5.20 -13.71
N THR A 105 2.03 -5.80 -14.89
CA THR A 105 3.23 -6.60 -15.16
C THR A 105 4.50 -5.75 -15.06
N CYS A 106 4.50 -4.55 -15.66
CA CYS A 106 5.64 -3.65 -15.60
C CYS A 106 5.95 -3.22 -14.15
N VAL A 107 4.92 -2.92 -13.36
CA VAL A 107 5.05 -2.63 -11.92
C VAL A 107 5.59 -3.83 -11.15
N LEU A 108 5.10 -5.03 -11.43
CA LEU A 108 5.56 -6.26 -10.77
C LEU A 108 7.05 -6.52 -11.06
N LEU A 109 7.46 -6.35 -12.32
CA LEU A 109 8.86 -6.47 -12.74
C LEU A 109 9.75 -5.45 -12.00
N PHE A 110 9.31 -4.19 -11.91
CA PHE A 110 10.03 -3.17 -11.15
C PHE A 110 10.12 -3.49 -9.65
N ILE A 111 9.05 -4.00 -9.04
CA ILE A 111 9.04 -4.41 -7.63
C ILE A 111 10.02 -5.57 -7.42
N TRP A 112 10.09 -6.51 -8.37
CA TRP A 112 10.97 -7.67 -8.27
C TRP A 112 12.45 -7.36 -8.53
N THR A 113 12.77 -6.37 -9.37
CA THR A 113 14.16 -5.92 -9.61
C THR A 113 14.77 -5.16 -8.42
N ARG A 114 13.97 -4.71 -7.44
CA ARG A 114 14.49 -4.08 -6.22
C ARG A 114 15.14 -5.12 -5.28
N PRO A 115 16.25 -4.81 -4.59
CA PRO A 115 16.88 -5.71 -3.63
C PRO A 115 15.91 -6.17 -2.55
N ASN A 116 16.03 -7.44 -2.15
CA ASN A 116 15.28 -7.99 -1.01
C ASN A 116 15.94 -7.54 0.29
N SER A 117 15.15 -6.97 1.21
CA SER A 117 15.52 -6.89 2.63
C SER A 117 14.96 -8.06 3.42
#